data_AF-A0A1Y3B9K6-F1
#
_entry.id   AF-A0A1Y3B9K6-F1
#
_cell.length_a   1.000
_cell.length_b   1.000
_cell.length_c   1.000
_cell.angle_alpha   90.00
_cell.angle_beta   90.00
_cell.angle_gamma   90.00
#
_symmetry.space_group_name_H-M   'P 1'
#
loop_
_entity.id
_entity.type
_entity.pdbx_description
1 polymer ?
#
loop_
_entity_poly.entity_id
_entity_poly.type
_entity_poly.pdbx_seq_one_letter_code
_entity_poly.pdbx_strand_id
1 'polypeptide(L)'
;MHEKHRGHESMHAIMLLILIGAMFITQIILIYWRKKHFKSYQNVSMFGMWIIPIFVSAYQQYWRFIIIWLFISTMTMFLIFRPLFYKNLSTNGSSIPRQVYRWFFYLYSISSIIAVSGYTIVMLTLLGVNILLGIKPMYTLDIGILLLFYGIYYGVLTRDFTDFLVDILAANIGYYSPSSSLPSKQLNSKTCAICGRPHGG
;
A
#
# COMPACT_ATOMS: atom_id res chain seq x y z
N MET A 1 -2.01 7.17 52.05
CA MET A 1 -1.57 7.14 50.64
C MET A 1 -2.34 6.15 49.76
N HIS A 2 -3.03 5.13 50.31
CA HIS A 2 -3.75 4.11 49.52
C HIS A 2 -5.17 4.46 49.06
N GLU A 3 -5.78 5.56 49.49
CA GLU A 3 -7.18 5.87 49.13
C GLU A 3 -7.33 6.71 47.86
N LYS A 4 -6.28 7.42 47.42
CA LYS A 4 -6.33 8.30 46.24
C LYS A 4 -6.24 7.56 44.89
N HIS A 5 -5.97 6.25 44.89
CA HIS A 5 -5.88 5.41 43.69
C HIS A 5 -7.09 4.47 43.48
N ARG A 6 -8.02 4.38 44.43
CA ARG A 6 -9.12 3.41 44.38
C ARG A 6 -10.17 3.70 43.29
N GLY A 7 -10.29 4.96 42.85
CA GLY A 7 -11.14 5.39 41.73
C GLY A 7 -10.42 5.55 40.39
N HIS A 8 -9.08 5.51 40.38
CA HIS A 8 -8.29 5.67 39.15
C HIS A 8 -8.20 4.34 38.39
N GLU A 9 -8.08 3.22 39.12
CA GLU A 9 -8.15 1.85 38.60
C GLU A 9 -9.52 1.55 37.93
N SER A 10 -10.62 2.02 38.53
CA SER A 10 -11.96 1.80 37.96
C SER A 10 -12.19 2.62 36.69
N MET A 11 -11.62 3.83 36.59
CA MET A 11 -11.65 4.62 35.34
C MET A 11 -10.78 4.01 34.24
N HIS A 12 -9.60 3.48 34.58
CA HIS A 12 -8.80 2.71 33.63
C HIS A 12 -9.52 1.45 33.15
N ALA A 13 -10.19 0.73 34.04
CA ALA A 13 -10.97 -0.45 33.69
C ALA A 13 -12.13 -0.11 32.74
N ILE A 14 -12.85 0.99 32.98
CA ILE A 14 -13.92 1.46 32.10
C ILE A 14 -13.37 1.87 30.72
N MET A 15 -12.27 2.62 30.68
CA MET A 15 -11.63 3.04 29.42
C MET A 15 -11.16 1.83 28.61
N LEU A 16 -10.59 0.82 29.28
CA LEU A 16 -10.15 -0.44 28.67
C LEU A 16 -11.34 -1.27 28.16
N LEU A 17 -12.44 -1.31 28.90
CA LEU A 17 -13.65 -2.04 28.49
C LEU A 17 -14.31 -1.39 27.26
N ILE A 18 -14.37 -0.05 27.22
CA ILE A 18 -14.82 0.71 26.04
C ILE A 18 -13.89 0.46 24.85
N LEU A 19 -12.57 0.47 25.05
CA LEU A 19 -11.59 0.20 24.01
C LEU A 19 -11.78 -1.22 23.42
N ILE A 20 -11.89 -2.24 24.27
CA ILE A 20 -12.11 -3.63 23.85
C ILE A 20 -13.43 -3.74 23.08
N GLY A 21 -14.51 -3.17 23.60
CA GLY A 21 -15.81 -3.15 22.93
C GLY A 21 -15.74 -2.49 21.56
N ALA A 22 -15.11 -1.31 21.47
CA ALA A 22 -14.90 -0.59 20.22
C ALA A 22 -14.04 -1.40 19.22
N MET A 23 -12.98 -2.07 19.69
CA MET A 23 -12.16 -2.95 18.84
C MET A 23 -13.00 -4.09 18.26
N PHE A 24 -13.79 -4.81 19.07
CA PHE A 24 -14.66 -5.89 18.57
C PHE A 24 -15.70 -5.39 17.57
N ILE A 25 -16.40 -4.30 17.89
CA ILE A 25 -17.42 -3.71 17.01
C ILE A 25 -16.79 -3.30 15.67
N THR A 26 -15.65 -2.61 15.72
CA THR A 26 -14.93 -2.17 14.51
C THR A 26 -14.52 -3.37 13.64
N GLN A 27 -14.02 -4.45 14.24
CA GLN A 27 -13.66 -5.67 13.49
C GLN A 27 -14.87 -6.32 12.81
N ILE A 28 -16.02 -6.41 13.50
CA ILE A 28 -17.26 -6.95 12.92
C ILE A 28 -17.73 -6.10 11.74
N ILE A 29 -17.73 -4.77 11.91
CA ILE A 29 -18.10 -3.82 10.84
C ILE A 29 -17.18 -3.99 9.63
N LEU A 30 -15.86 -4.08 9.84
CA LEU A 30 -14.89 -4.27 8.75
C LEU A 30 -15.12 -5.57 7.99
N ILE A 31 -15.35 -6.68 8.70
CA ILE A 31 -15.62 -7.99 8.06
C ILE A 31 -16.93 -7.96 7.27
N TYR A 32 -17.99 -7.38 7.86
CA TYR A 32 -19.28 -7.24 7.19
C TYR A 32 -19.16 -6.36 5.94
N TRP A 33 -18.46 -5.23 6.04
CA TRP A 33 -18.24 -4.31 4.94
C TRP A 33 -17.43 -4.94 3.82
N ARG A 34 -16.36 -5.67 4.15
CA ARG A 34 -15.57 -6.44 3.18
C ARG A 34 -16.42 -7.47 2.43
N LYS A 35 -17.33 -8.17 3.11
CA LYS A 35 -18.22 -9.18 2.49
C LYS A 35 -19.27 -8.55 1.56
N LYS A 36 -19.88 -7.43 1.97
CA LYS A 36 -20.99 -6.81 1.22
C LYS A 36 -20.52 -5.90 0.09
N HIS A 37 -19.46 -5.12 0.31
CA HIS A 37 -18.97 -4.12 -0.63
C HIS A 37 -17.44 -4.18 -0.75
N PHE A 38 -16.91 -5.28 -1.28
CA PHE A 38 -15.48 -5.50 -1.43
C PHE A 38 -14.74 -4.35 -2.12
N LYS A 39 -15.31 -3.83 -3.23
CA LYS A 39 -14.70 -2.72 -3.99
C LYS A 39 -14.63 -1.41 -3.21
N SER A 40 -15.65 -1.11 -2.41
CA SER A 40 -15.65 0.07 -1.54
C SER A 40 -14.67 -0.09 -0.39
N TYR A 41 -14.62 -1.27 0.23
CA TYR A 41 -13.68 -1.60 1.29
C TYR A 41 -12.24 -1.43 0.80
N GLN A 42 -11.90 -2.03 -0.35
CA GLN A 42 -10.55 -1.96 -0.92
C GLN A 42 -10.14 -0.52 -1.22
N ASN A 43 -10.99 0.29 -1.86
CA ASN A 43 -10.69 1.69 -2.15
C ASN A 43 -10.48 2.50 -0.86
N VAL A 44 -11.39 2.39 0.11
CA VAL A 44 -11.28 3.19 1.36
C VAL A 44 -10.09 2.74 2.19
N SER A 45 -9.83 1.44 2.32
CA SER A 45 -8.64 0.95 3.01
C SER A 45 -7.35 1.44 2.34
N MET A 46 -7.30 1.45 1.01
CA MET A 46 -6.14 1.90 0.25
C MET A 46 -5.90 3.41 0.42
N PHE A 47 -6.94 4.25 0.28
CA PHE A 47 -6.83 5.68 0.59
C PHE A 47 -6.53 5.94 2.06
N GLY A 48 -7.08 5.14 2.98
CA GLY A 48 -6.80 5.23 4.41
C GLY A 48 -5.33 4.96 4.72
N MET A 49 -4.77 3.87 4.20
CA MET A 49 -3.35 3.56 4.35
C MET A 49 -2.44 4.62 3.72
N TRP A 50 -2.88 5.28 2.66
CA TRP A 50 -2.12 6.35 2.01
C TRP A 50 -2.17 7.67 2.79
N ILE A 51 -3.34 8.09 3.31
CA ILE A 51 -3.55 9.41 3.93
C ILE A 51 -3.17 9.44 5.41
N ILE A 52 -3.52 8.40 6.19
CA ILE A 52 -3.35 8.40 7.65
C ILE A 52 -1.89 8.66 8.06
N PRO A 53 -0.88 7.96 7.50
CA PRO A 53 0.49 8.14 7.92
C PRO A 53 1.06 9.51 7.55
N ILE A 54 0.58 10.14 6.48
CA ILE A 54 0.94 11.52 6.11
C ILE A 54 0.37 12.50 7.11
N PHE A 55 -0.90 12.35 7.47
CA PHE A 55 -1.56 13.23 8.42
C PHE A 55 -0.83 13.21 9.76
N VAL A 56 -0.49 12.00 10.24
CA VAL A 56 0.33 11.82 11.45
C VAL A 56 1.73 12.41 11.27
N SER A 57 2.40 12.18 10.14
CA SER A 57 3.74 12.71 9.88
C SER A 57 3.79 14.23 9.77
N ALA A 58 2.74 14.85 9.24
CA ALA A 58 2.59 16.30 9.16
C ALA A 58 2.35 16.92 10.54
N TYR A 59 1.53 16.27 11.37
CA TYR A 59 1.32 16.67 12.76
C TYR A 59 2.61 16.59 13.59
N GLN A 60 3.40 15.53 13.38
CA GLN A 60 4.67 15.29 14.07
C GLN A 60 5.88 15.96 13.39
N GLN A 61 5.69 16.78 12.34
CA GLN A 61 6.74 17.50 11.59
C GLN A 61 7.87 16.61 11.02
N TYR A 62 7.57 15.37 10.63
CA TYR A 62 8.54 14.47 10.00
C TYR A 62 8.70 14.77 8.49
N TRP A 63 9.37 15.88 8.18
CA TRP A 63 9.57 16.38 6.81
C TRP A 63 10.22 15.38 5.85
N ARG A 64 11.15 14.55 6.35
CA ARG A 64 11.85 13.53 5.53
C ARG A 64 10.87 12.53 4.91
N PHE A 65 9.89 12.08 5.69
CA PHE A 65 8.87 11.14 5.23
C PHE A 65 7.97 11.77 4.16
N ILE A 66 7.56 13.02 4.38
CA ILE A 66 6.69 13.77 3.46
C ILE A 66 7.36 13.97 2.10
N ILE A 67 8.65 14.30 2.07
CA ILE A 67 9.40 14.52 0.82
C ILE A 67 9.46 13.22 -0.01
N ILE A 68 9.85 12.10 0.62
CA ILE A 68 9.94 10.79 -0.05
C ILE A 68 8.56 10.37 -0.57
N TRP A 69 7.54 10.54 0.26
CA TRP A 69 6.17 10.21 -0.08
C TRP A 69 5.65 11.04 -1.26
N LEU A 70 5.90 12.36 -1.27
CA LEU A 70 5.51 13.25 -2.36
C LEU A 70 6.21 12.86 -3.66
N PHE A 71 7.50 12.54 -3.60
CA PHE A 71 8.27 12.10 -4.75
C PHE A 71 7.69 10.80 -5.35
N ILE A 72 7.49 9.77 -4.53
CA ILE A 72 6.93 8.48 -4.98
C ILE A 72 5.52 8.65 -5.54
N SER A 73 4.68 9.45 -4.88
CA SER A 73 3.31 9.70 -5.30
C SER A 73 3.26 10.45 -6.64
N THR A 74 4.10 11.47 -6.81
CA THR A 74 4.18 12.24 -8.05
C THR A 74 4.69 11.39 -9.22
N MET A 75 5.75 10.59 -8.99
CA MET A 75 6.29 9.67 -10.00
C MET A 75 5.25 8.61 -10.42
N THR A 76 4.57 8.01 -9.44
CA THR A 76 3.51 7.03 -9.69
C THR A 76 2.36 7.65 -10.48
N MET A 77 1.91 8.84 -10.09
CA MET A 77 0.84 9.56 -10.77
C MET A 77 1.23 9.89 -12.22
N PHE A 78 2.44 10.38 -12.47
CA PHE A 78 2.93 10.70 -13.81
C PHE A 78 3.00 9.46 -14.73
N LEU A 79 3.49 8.33 -14.20
CA LEU A 79 3.57 7.07 -14.93
C LEU A 79 2.20 6.49 -15.29
N ILE A 80 1.19 6.73 -14.45
CA ILE A 80 -0.20 6.28 -14.63
C ILE A 80 -0.97 7.24 -15.56
N PHE A 81 -0.75 8.54 -15.48
CA PHE A 81 -1.43 9.54 -16.33
C PHE A 81 -1.16 9.33 -17.82
N ARG A 82 0.07 8.97 -18.20
CA ARG A 82 0.43 8.71 -19.60
C ARG A 82 -0.44 7.63 -20.27
N PRO A 83 -0.55 6.39 -19.75
CA PRO A 83 -1.39 5.36 -20.36
C PRO A 83 -2.89 5.65 -20.26
N LEU A 84 -3.37 6.35 -19.22
CA LEU A 84 -4.80 6.62 -19.03
C LEU A 84 -5.34 7.72 -19.96
N PHE A 85 -4.59 8.82 -20.16
CA PHE A 85 -5.06 9.93 -21.00
C PHE A 85 -4.80 9.71 -22.49
N TYR A 86 -3.69 9.07 -22.87
CA TYR A 86 -3.37 8.82 -24.27
C TYR A 86 -3.93 7.47 -24.74
N LYS A 87 -5.28 7.37 -24.76
CA LYS A 87 -6.08 6.19 -25.15
C LYS A 87 -5.77 5.65 -26.56
N ASN A 88 -5.10 6.42 -27.41
CA ASN A 88 -4.77 6.07 -28.80
C ASN A 88 -3.37 5.44 -29.01
N LEU A 89 -2.56 5.21 -27.97
CA LEU A 89 -1.27 4.52 -28.14
C LEU A 89 -1.36 2.98 -28.19
N SER A 90 -2.58 2.42 -28.23
CA SER A 90 -2.81 0.98 -28.42
C SER A 90 -2.30 0.44 -29.77
N THR A 91 -1.91 1.31 -30.70
CA THR A 91 -1.44 0.91 -32.04
C THR A 91 0.05 0.52 -32.06
N ASN A 92 0.85 0.96 -31.08
CA ASN A 92 2.28 0.64 -30.99
C ASN A 92 2.63 -0.07 -29.67
N GLY A 93 2.28 -1.36 -29.63
CA GLY A 93 3.02 -2.42 -28.94
C GLY A 93 3.50 -2.17 -27.50
N SER A 94 2.71 -2.65 -26.53
CA SER A 94 3.13 -3.39 -25.33
C SER A 94 4.13 -2.81 -24.30
N SER A 95 4.77 -1.67 -24.55
CA SER A 95 5.86 -1.16 -23.69
C SER A 95 5.39 -0.38 -22.46
N ILE A 96 4.27 0.35 -22.56
CA ILE A 96 3.83 1.28 -21.51
C ILE A 96 3.37 0.56 -20.23
N PRO A 97 2.52 -0.49 -20.27
CA PRO A 97 2.17 -1.24 -19.06
C PRO A 97 3.41 -1.86 -18.41
N ARG A 98 4.34 -2.37 -19.23
CA ARG A 98 5.56 -3.04 -18.78
C ARG A 98 6.48 -2.09 -18.01
N GLN A 99 6.57 -0.82 -18.42
CA GLN A 99 7.35 0.19 -17.71
C GLN A 99 6.76 0.49 -16.33
N VAL A 100 5.43 0.59 -16.23
CA VAL A 100 4.75 0.84 -14.96
C VAL A 100 4.96 -0.34 -14.00
N TYR A 101 4.75 -1.58 -14.46
CA TYR A 101 5.03 -2.77 -13.67
C TYR A 101 6.49 -2.83 -13.18
N ARG A 102 7.46 -2.46 -14.03
CA ARG A 102 8.87 -2.44 -13.65
C ARG A 102 9.18 -1.41 -12.56
N TRP A 103 8.53 -0.24 -12.61
CA TRP A 103 8.67 0.80 -11.58
C TRP A 103 8.12 0.34 -10.23
N PHE A 104 6.89 -0.20 -10.21
CA PHE A 104 6.30 -0.73 -8.98
C PHE A 104 7.09 -1.90 -8.41
N PHE A 105 7.57 -2.82 -9.25
CA PHE A 105 8.43 -3.91 -8.82
C PHE A 105 9.74 -3.40 -8.19
N TYR A 106 10.33 -2.35 -8.76
CA TYR A 106 11.54 -1.74 -8.23
C TYR A 106 11.31 -1.12 -6.83
N LEU A 107 10.23 -0.36 -6.66
CA LEU A 107 9.84 0.20 -5.35
C LEU A 107 9.58 -0.91 -4.32
N TYR A 108 8.84 -1.95 -4.71
CA TYR A 108 8.57 -3.11 -3.86
C TYR A 108 9.87 -3.82 -3.46
N SER A 109 10.79 -4.04 -4.40
CA SER A 109 12.08 -4.69 -4.15
C SER A 109 12.95 -3.90 -3.18
N ILE A 110 13.08 -2.57 -3.37
CA ILE A 110 13.82 -1.71 -2.44
C ILE A 110 13.20 -1.74 -1.05
N SER A 111 11.89 -1.54 -0.95
CA SER A 111 11.18 -1.53 0.32
C SER A 111 11.32 -2.88 1.06
N SER A 112 11.31 -3.99 0.32
CA SER A 112 11.54 -5.33 0.86
C SER A 112 12.97 -5.50 1.41
N ILE A 113 13.99 -5.03 0.69
CA ILE A 113 15.39 -5.06 1.16
C ILE A 113 15.55 -4.21 2.43
N ILE A 114 14.91 -3.04 2.47
CA ILE A 114 14.90 -2.17 3.65
C ILE A 114 14.20 -2.85 4.84
N ALA A 115 13.05 -3.49 4.62
CA ALA A 115 12.31 -4.19 5.67
C ALA A 115 13.11 -5.38 6.22
N VAL A 116 13.70 -6.19 5.34
CA VAL A 116 14.53 -7.34 5.74
C VAL A 116 15.77 -6.87 6.51
N SER A 117 16.45 -5.83 6.05
CA SER A 117 17.62 -5.30 6.77
C SER A 117 17.24 -4.73 8.15
N GLY A 118 16.15 -3.99 8.26
CA GLY A 118 15.61 -3.53 9.55
C GLY A 118 15.27 -4.69 10.50
N TYR A 119 14.60 -5.73 9.98
CA TYR A 119 14.29 -6.94 10.75
C TYR A 119 15.55 -7.65 11.25
N THR A 120 16.57 -7.81 10.40
CA THR A 120 17.85 -8.40 10.79
C THR A 120 18.51 -7.59 11.90
N ILE A 121 18.52 -6.25 11.81
CA ILE A 121 19.10 -5.38 12.85
C ILE A 121 18.38 -5.52 14.19
N VAL A 122 17.03 -5.56 14.17
CA VAL A 122 16.23 -5.78 15.38
C VAL A 122 16.53 -7.14 15.99
N MET A 123 16.53 -8.21 15.19
CA MET A 123 16.82 -9.56 15.68
C MET A 123 18.23 -9.71 16.25
N LEU A 124 19.24 -9.13 15.60
CA LEU A 124 20.61 -9.12 16.12
C LEU A 124 20.71 -8.34 17.44
N THR A 125 19.94 -7.26 17.59
CA THR A 125 19.92 -6.49 18.83
C THR A 125 19.24 -7.25 19.97
N LEU A 126 18.13 -7.94 19.68
CA LEU A 126 17.44 -8.79 20.67
C LEU A 126 18.28 -10.01 21.09
N LEU A 127 19.10 -10.56 20.19
CA LEU A 127 20.06 -11.63 20.48
C LEU A 127 21.27 -11.17 21.31
N GLY A 128 21.40 -9.87 21.62
CA GLY A 128 22.49 -9.34 22.43
C GLY A 128 23.82 -9.16 21.70
N VAL A 129 23.87 -9.37 20.38
CA VAL A 129 25.09 -9.14 19.55
C VAL A 129 25.56 -7.70 19.64
N ASN A 130 24.63 -6.77 19.88
CA ASN A 130 24.91 -5.36 20.09
C ASN A 130 25.80 -5.09 21.32
N ILE A 131 25.62 -5.89 22.38
CA ILE A 131 26.43 -5.82 23.61
C ILE A 131 27.86 -6.31 23.31
N LEU A 132 28.03 -7.32 22.46
CA LEU A 132 29.33 -7.83 22.01
C LEU A 132 30.11 -6.81 21.17
N LEU A 133 29.40 -5.99 20.39
CA LEU A 133 29.97 -4.92 19.57
C LEU A 133 30.19 -3.59 20.33
N GLY A 134 29.80 -3.52 21.61
CA GLY A 134 29.95 -2.32 22.45
C GLY A 134 29.07 -1.14 22.03
N ILE A 135 28.06 -1.36 21.19
CA ILE A 135 27.13 -0.33 20.75
C ILE A 135 25.93 -0.31 21.72
N LYS A 136 25.40 0.88 22.02
CA LYS A 136 24.25 1.01 22.93
C LYS A 136 22.99 0.44 22.26
N PRO A 137 22.23 -0.45 22.93
CA PRO A 137 21.08 -1.15 22.35
C PRO A 137 19.96 -0.22 21.87
N MET A 138 19.77 0.91 22.54
CA MET A 138 18.74 1.89 22.21
C MET A 138 18.88 2.42 20.77
N TYR A 139 20.07 2.87 20.37
CA TYR A 139 20.25 3.47 19.04
C TYR A 139 20.07 2.46 17.91
N THR A 140 20.54 1.23 18.08
CA THR A 140 20.40 0.19 17.05
C THR A 140 18.96 -0.28 16.91
N LEU A 141 18.21 -0.37 18.03
CA LEU A 141 16.77 -0.65 17.98
C LEU A 141 16.01 0.46 17.29
N ASP A 142 16.28 1.73 17.60
CA ASP A 142 15.63 2.87 16.96
C ASP A 142 15.84 2.85 15.44
N ILE A 143 17.08 2.60 14.99
CA ILE A 143 17.41 2.49 13.56
C ILE A 143 16.71 1.29 12.93
N GLY A 144 16.72 0.12 13.59
CA GLY A 144 16.10 -1.10 13.09
C GLY A 144 14.58 -0.98 12.95
N ILE A 145 13.91 -0.44 13.98
CA ILE A 145 12.46 -0.20 13.97
C ILE A 145 12.10 0.84 12.90
N LEU A 146 12.89 1.90 12.76
CA LEU A 146 12.66 2.91 11.73
C LEU A 146 12.78 2.30 10.33
N LEU A 147 13.86 1.57 10.02
CA LEU A 147 14.01 0.85 8.74
C LEU A 147 12.83 -0.09 8.48
N LEU A 148 12.42 -0.86 9.49
CA LEU A 148 11.31 -1.80 9.39
C LEU A 148 9.99 -1.08 9.11
N PHE A 149 9.70 0.03 9.80
CA PHE A 149 8.51 0.84 9.57
C PHE A 149 8.48 1.40 8.14
N TYR A 150 9.58 1.99 7.67
CA TYR A 150 9.67 2.52 6.31
C TYR A 150 9.54 1.42 5.25
N GLY A 151 10.23 0.30 5.42
CA GLY A 151 10.20 -0.82 4.49
C GLY A 151 8.81 -1.45 4.37
N ILE A 152 8.17 -1.74 5.51
CA ILE A 152 6.83 -2.33 5.51
C ILE A 152 5.80 -1.34 4.96
N TYR A 153 5.84 -0.07 5.36
CA TYR A 153 4.89 0.94 4.89
C TYR A 153 4.92 1.07 3.37
N TYR A 154 6.10 1.36 2.80
CA TYR A 154 6.21 1.52 1.35
C TYR A 154 6.00 0.20 0.60
N GLY A 155 6.35 -0.95 1.18
CA GLY A 155 6.11 -2.26 0.58
C GLY A 155 4.64 -2.62 0.47
N VAL A 156 3.89 -2.47 1.57
CA VAL A 156 2.43 -2.70 1.59
C VAL A 156 1.72 -1.72 0.67
N LEU A 157 2.09 -0.44 0.73
CA LEU A 157 1.53 0.59 -0.13
C LEU A 157 1.72 0.26 -1.61
N THR A 158 2.95 -0.09 -2.02
CA THR A 158 3.28 -0.41 -3.41
C THR A 158 2.51 -1.64 -3.91
N ARG A 159 2.36 -2.66 -3.06
CA ARG A 159 1.58 -3.88 -3.36
C ARG A 159 0.11 -3.54 -3.59
N ASP A 160 -0.52 -2.84 -2.65
CA ASP A 160 -1.95 -2.52 -2.72
C ASP A 160 -2.28 -1.60 -3.91
N PHE A 161 -1.39 -0.64 -4.21
CA PHE A 161 -1.50 0.19 -5.41
C PHE A 161 -1.33 -0.60 -6.71
N THR A 162 -0.45 -1.60 -6.74
CA THR A 162 -0.23 -2.43 -7.93
C THR A 162 -1.47 -3.24 -8.25
N ASP A 163 -2.09 -3.87 -7.26
CA ASP A 163 -3.33 -4.64 -7.44
C ASP A 163 -4.47 -3.74 -7.99
N PHE A 164 -4.62 -2.54 -7.43
CA PHE A 164 -5.60 -1.56 -7.91
C PHE A 164 -5.31 -1.11 -9.36
N LEU A 165 -4.04 -0.86 -9.69
CA LEU A 165 -3.66 -0.43 -11.02
C LEU A 165 -3.85 -1.54 -12.06
N VAL A 166 -3.56 -2.80 -11.72
CA VAL A 166 -3.82 -3.97 -12.57
C VAL A 166 -5.30 -4.02 -12.97
N ASP A 167 -6.21 -3.81 -12.01
CA ASP A 167 -7.65 -3.80 -12.27
C ASP A 167 -8.06 -2.65 -13.21
N ILE A 168 -7.50 -1.44 -13.02
CA ILE A 168 -7.75 -0.29 -13.91
C ILE A 168 -7.20 -0.53 -15.31
N LEU A 169 -5.99 -1.08 -15.43
CA LEU A 169 -5.37 -1.37 -16.72
C LEU A 169 -6.16 -2.47 -17.45
N ALA A 170 -6.58 -3.53 -16.75
CA ALA A 170 -7.40 -4.60 -17.32
C ALA A 170 -8.76 -4.07 -17.82
N ALA A 171 -9.40 -3.16 -17.07
CA ALA A 171 -10.63 -2.50 -17.49
C ALA A 171 -10.41 -1.59 -18.72
N ASN A 172 -9.30 -0.84 -18.78
CA ASN A 172 -8.99 0.05 -19.90
C ASN A 172 -8.61 -0.69 -21.20
N ILE A 173 -7.96 -1.85 -21.10
CA ILE A 173 -7.62 -2.69 -22.26
C ILE A 173 -8.86 -3.44 -22.79
N GLY A 174 -9.97 -3.44 -22.05
CA GLY A 174 -11.22 -4.08 -22.46
C GLY A 174 -11.34 -5.55 -22.10
N TYR A 175 -10.50 -6.07 -21.19
CA TYR A 175 -10.60 -7.45 -20.71
C TYR A 175 -11.78 -7.67 -19.75
N TYR A 176 -12.31 -6.60 -19.12
CA TYR A 176 -13.48 -6.64 -18.25
C TYR A 176 -14.46 -5.51 -18.58
N SER A 177 -15.66 -5.87 -19.04
CA SER A 177 -16.83 -4.98 -18.97
C SER A 177 -17.53 -5.22 -17.63
N PRO A 178 -17.76 -4.20 -16.78
CA PRO A 178 -18.40 -4.35 -15.47
C PRO A 178 -19.81 -4.94 -15.52
N SER A 179 -20.44 -5.02 -16.69
CA SER A 179 -21.82 -5.49 -16.90
C SER A 179 -21.93 -6.92 -17.42
N SER A 180 -20.83 -7.61 -17.73
CA SER A 180 -20.88 -8.96 -18.32
C SER A 180 -19.94 -9.91 -17.59
N SER A 181 -20.50 -10.98 -17.04
CA SER A 181 -19.82 -12.06 -16.30
C SER A 181 -18.90 -12.95 -17.13
N LEU A 182 -18.62 -12.59 -18.39
CA LEU A 182 -17.64 -13.27 -19.24
C LEU A 182 -16.55 -12.29 -19.67
N PRO A 183 -15.27 -12.71 -19.67
CA PRO A 183 -14.17 -11.94 -20.24
C PRO A 183 -14.37 -11.88 -21.75
N SER A 184 -15.13 -10.91 -22.24
CA SER A 184 -15.29 -10.73 -23.67
C SER A 184 -13.97 -10.19 -24.20
N LYS A 185 -13.26 -11.02 -24.97
CA LYS A 185 -12.15 -10.61 -25.82
C LYS A 185 -12.74 -9.66 -26.89
N GLN A 186 -13.04 -8.42 -26.52
CA GLN A 186 -13.52 -7.39 -27.44
C GLN A 186 -12.32 -7.00 -28.29
N LEU A 187 -12.16 -7.76 -29.36
CA LEU A 187 -11.21 -7.46 -30.39
C LEU A 187 -11.57 -6.07 -30.95
N ASN A 188 -10.60 -5.16 -30.96
CA ASN A 188 -10.78 -3.83 -31.54
C ASN A 188 -11.38 -3.99 -32.94
N SER A 189 -12.51 -3.32 -33.22
CA SER A 189 -13.29 -3.47 -34.47
C SER A 189 -12.47 -3.26 -35.74
N LYS A 190 -11.32 -2.62 -35.63
CA LYS A 190 -10.38 -2.36 -36.73
C LYS A 190 -9.35 -3.47 -36.92
N THR A 191 -9.37 -4.55 -36.14
CA THR A 191 -8.35 -5.60 -36.19
C THR A 191 -8.99 -6.94 -36.52
N CYS A 192 -8.45 -7.65 -37.51
CA CYS A 192 -9.00 -8.93 -37.93
C CYS A 192 -8.84 -10.01 -36.84
N ALA A 193 -9.91 -10.75 -36.55
CA ALA A 193 -9.95 -11.81 -35.53
C ALA A 193 -9.12 -13.05 -35.84
N ILE A 194 -8.83 -13.26 -37.13
CA ILE A 194 -8.15 -14.46 -37.61
C ILE A 194 -6.63 -14.21 -37.73
N CYS A 195 -6.23 -13.04 -38.24
CA CYS A 195 -4.81 -12.73 -38.50
C CYS A 195 -4.22 -11.61 -37.63
N GLY A 196 -5.03 -10.93 -36.80
CA GLY A 196 -4.57 -9.90 -35.87
C GLY A 196 -4.04 -8.61 -36.52
N ARG A 197 -4.23 -8.43 -37.84
CA ARG A 197 -3.80 -7.21 -38.56
C ARG A 197 -4.89 -6.13 -38.53
N PRO A 198 -4.51 -4.83 -38.42
CA PRO A 198 -5.45 -3.74 -38.57
C PRO A 198 -5.94 -3.63 -40.03
N HIS A 199 -7.21 -3.28 -40.23
CA HIS A 199 -7.75 -2.87 -41.53
C HIS A 199 -7.03 -1.59 -41.94
N GLY A 200 -6.07 -1.72 -42.87
CA GLY A 200 -5.45 -0.57 -43.53
C GLY A 200 -6.52 0.19 -44.31
N GLY A 201 -6.55 1.51 -44.13
CA GLY A 201 -7.16 2.42 -45.09
C GLY A 201 -6.28 2.56 -46.33
#